data_AF-A0A3P7S9E0-F1
#
_entry.id   AF-A0A3P7S9E0-F1
#
_cell.length_a   1.000
_cell.length_b   1.000
_cell.length_c   1.000
_cell.angle_alpha   90.00
_cell.angle_beta   90.00
_cell.angle_gamma   90.00
#
_symmetry.space_group_name_H-M   'P 1'
#
loop_
_entity.id
_entity.type
_entity.pdbx_description
1 polymer ?
#
loop_
_entity_poly.entity_id
_entity_poly.type
_entity_poly.pdbx_seq_one_letter_code
_entity_poly.pdbx_strand_id
1 'polypeptide(L)'
;MALNENIEIIKKHNLEIGYGVEKAIEYGEDSRCHLENAKDGSLTLYTIKNGIKQYLHSKYNPKREAESIVENLIGIDKQTVLFLYGVGLGYHIEAIINKFPENDIYIYEPINGLMYLFLSRYTFSARQLSKIKGIAVGADESALNNLFNGYFSGPKEKTLLIELPTHKKIYDDEYTQFSKQFTLFLSKIQHNTFTNISYQKLWIVNCLKNLDMIIDTPNIINQKKDYFSNKPVLVISAGPSLNDEIEHIKKIKEFGMAYIFSVGSAINTLIHHGIHPDAACTYDPTDPHKSNQLVFDVIKKNNILDIPLIFGTTSGYKTIEDYPGQKYHMMTSQDSVSEHFLKLNNNSINQPVSDATTIAAVTLQLVYKLGFDPIILVGQNLAFRNNERHSKGISYSKKISNKELEEGILVKDVYGNDVMTDMSFNKMREDLEVFIEGYADRTVMNTTKFGANIKGTIFKELEETTNIYLHSNTVEKDAFKSSPTDYDISYTISQFEMMDIAYEDAEALIVEYDDIIENIRKKIKYKSLSDIEKKYTKLDKSLMKLEQNDFFRIFILPMNRVQYKLLVDQIIILNLEKDPFEKGSMIVNRFSKFIEICKADIKTIHLIYEEVKETILKKHKSKE
;
A
#
# COMPACT_ATOMS: atom_id res chain seq x y z
N MET A 1 -31.53 10.42 -31.25
CA MET A 1 -31.84 8.97 -31.19
C MET A 1 -30.72 8.21 -30.46
N ALA A 2 -29.44 8.52 -30.72
CA ALA A 2 -28.31 7.81 -30.11
C ALA A 2 -28.10 8.03 -28.60
N LEU A 3 -28.45 9.18 -28.00
CA LEU A 3 -28.13 9.46 -26.58
C LEU A 3 -28.74 8.44 -25.60
N ASN A 4 -30.07 8.29 -25.61
CA ASN A 4 -30.78 7.33 -24.73
C ASN A 4 -30.35 5.89 -25.01
N GLU A 5 -30.13 5.56 -26.28
CA GLU A 5 -29.63 4.25 -26.68
C GLU A 5 -28.21 4.00 -26.12
N ASN A 6 -27.31 4.97 -26.21
CA ASN A 6 -25.95 4.88 -25.67
C ASN A 6 -25.94 4.77 -24.15
N ILE A 7 -26.75 5.54 -23.43
CA ILE A 7 -26.86 5.42 -21.97
C ILE A 7 -27.34 4.03 -21.59
N GLU A 8 -28.37 3.52 -22.26
CA GLU A 8 -28.90 2.19 -22.01
C GLU A 8 -27.86 1.10 -22.33
N ILE A 9 -27.10 1.24 -23.41
CA ILE A 9 -26.03 0.29 -23.76
C ILE A 9 -24.88 0.38 -22.74
N ILE A 10 -24.49 1.59 -22.32
CA ILE A 10 -23.46 1.80 -21.28
C ILE A 10 -23.93 1.19 -19.96
N LYS A 11 -25.15 1.46 -19.50
CA LYS A 11 -25.74 0.85 -18.29
C LYS A 11 -25.80 -0.67 -18.37
N LYS A 12 -26.17 -1.23 -19.52
CA LYS A 12 -26.17 -2.69 -19.76
C LYS A 12 -24.78 -3.31 -19.71
N HIS A 13 -23.74 -2.52 -19.96
CA HIS A 13 -22.35 -2.97 -19.93
C HIS A 13 -21.71 -2.75 -18.55
N ASN A 14 -21.94 -1.59 -17.94
CA ASN A 14 -21.48 -1.20 -16.62
C ASN A 14 -22.49 -0.21 -15.99
N LEU A 15 -23.24 -0.69 -14.99
CA LEU A 15 -24.29 0.08 -14.30
C LEU A 15 -23.75 1.35 -13.62
N GLU A 16 -22.60 1.26 -12.96
CA GLU A 16 -22.01 2.38 -12.22
C GLU A 16 -21.57 3.50 -13.16
N ILE A 17 -20.87 3.14 -14.24
CA ILE A 17 -20.50 4.09 -15.31
C ILE A 17 -21.76 4.70 -15.93
N GLY A 18 -22.77 3.87 -16.19
CA GLY A 18 -24.03 4.31 -16.79
C GLY A 18 -24.77 5.35 -15.94
N TYR A 19 -24.84 5.16 -14.62
CA TYR A 19 -25.44 6.15 -13.72
C TYR A 19 -24.61 7.42 -13.60
N GLY A 20 -23.28 7.31 -13.53
CA GLY A 20 -22.40 8.47 -13.50
C GLY A 20 -22.53 9.34 -14.75
N VAL A 21 -22.59 8.69 -15.92
CA VAL A 21 -22.83 9.34 -17.21
C VAL A 21 -24.22 9.95 -17.27
N GLU A 22 -25.27 9.22 -16.88
CA GLU A 22 -26.66 9.71 -16.89
C GLU A 22 -26.84 10.97 -16.04
N LYS A 23 -26.28 10.98 -14.82
CA LYS A 23 -26.31 12.15 -13.95
C LYS A 23 -25.58 13.35 -14.57
N ALA A 24 -24.48 13.11 -15.28
CA ALA A 24 -23.68 14.18 -15.87
C ALA A 24 -24.32 14.82 -17.12
N ILE A 25 -25.19 14.08 -17.81
CA ILE A 25 -25.91 14.60 -18.99
C ILE A 25 -27.27 15.24 -18.65
N GLU A 26 -27.75 15.12 -17.41
CA GLU A 26 -28.93 15.89 -16.92
C GLU A 26 -28.73 17.40 -17.08
N TYR A 27 -27.48 17.86 -17.13
CA TYR A 27 -27.09 19.24 -17.42
C TYR A 27 -27.39 19.68 -18.86
N GLY A 28 -27.71 18.75 -19.77
CA GLY A 28 -28.15 19.02 -21.14
C GLY A 28 -27.07 19.55 -22.07
N GLU A 29 -27.50 20.20 -23.16
CA GLU A 29 -26.60 20.88 -24.09
C GLU A 29 -25.96 22.11 -23.44
N ASP A 30 -24.64 22.24 -23.58
CA ASP A 30 -23.93 23.43 -23.15
C ASP A 30 -23.99 24.50 -24.24
N SER A 31 -24.64 25.62 -23.92
CA SER A 31 -24.78 26.79 -24.81
C SER A 31 -23.46 27.36 -25.35
N ARG A 32 -22.32 27.01 -24.73
CA ARG A 32 -20.97 27.42 -25.15
C ARG A 32 -20.39 26.56 -26.26
N CYS A 33 -20.98 25.40 -26.55
CA CYS A 33 -20.50 24.43 -27.52
C CYS A 33 -21.32 24.52 -28.82
N HIS A 34 -20.65 24.77 -29.94
CA HIS A 34 -21.30 25.02 -31.22
C HIS A 34 -20.75 24.10 -32.32
N LEU A 35 -21.65 23.59 -33.15
CA LEU A 35 -21.32 22.70 -34.26
C LEU A 35 -21.42 23.43 -35.60
N GLU A 36 -20.54 23.07 -36.51
CA GLU A 36 -20.60 23.45 -37.92
C GLU A 36 -19.95 22.37 -38.79
N ASN A 37 -20.13 22.44 -40.11
CA ASN A 37 -19.46 21.52 -41.03
C ASN A 37 -18.03 21.98 -41.30
N ALA A 38 -17.07 21.06 -41.16
CA ALA A 38 -15.73 21.20 -41.69
C ALA A 38 -15.74 21.16 -43.23
N LYS A 39 -14.63 21.54 -43.86
CA LYS A 39 -14.53 21.58 -45.33
C LYS A 39 -14.73 20.24 -46.02
N ASP A 40 -14.44 19.14 -45.34
CA ASP A 40 -14.67 17.77 -45.84
C ASP A 40 -16.12 17.28 -45.62
N GLY A 41 -16.99 18.12 -45.04
CA GLY A 41 -18.38 17.80 -44.75
C GLY A 41 -18.61 17.08 -43.43
N SER A 42 -17.55 16.74 -42.68
CA SER A 42 -17.69 16.20 -41.33
C SER A 42 -18.02 17.31 -40.32
N LEU A 43 -18.51 16.96 -39.13
CA LEU A 43 -18.80 17.95 -38.10
C LEU A 43 -17.51 18.40 -37.39
N THR A 44 -17.40 19.70 -37.16
CA THR A 44 -16.43 20.27 -36.23
C THR A 44 -17.15 20.94 -35.07
N LEU A 45 -16.41 21.15 -33.99
CA LEU A 45 -16.88 21.73 -32.75
C LEU A 45 -16.02 22.94 -32.41
N TYR A 46 -16.66 24.04 -32.04
CA TYR A 46 -15.99 25.20 -31.48
C TYR A 46 -16.71 25.73 -30.25
N THR A 47 -15.98 26.48 -29.45
CA THR A 47 -16.51 27.27 -28.33
C THR A 47 -16.25 28.74 -28.54
N ILE A 48 -16.99 29.60 -27.83
CA ILE A 48 -16.75 31.04 -27.82
C ILE A 48 -16.16 31.42 -26.46
N LYS A 49 -14.87 31.77 -26.44
CA LYS A 49 -14.16 32.29 -25.24
C LYS A 49 -13.73 33.71 -25.55
N ASN A 50 -14.15 34.69 -24.74
CA ASN A 50 -13.86 36.12 -24.91
C ASN A 50 -14.22 36.67 -26.32
N GLY A 51 -15.33 36.21 -26.90
CA GLY A 51 -15.78 36.62 -28.24
C GLY A 51 -15.00 36.00 -29.40
N ILE A 52 -14.04 35.11 -29.14
CA ILE A 52 -13.23 34.43 -30.15
C ILE A 52 -13.70 32.99 -30.30
N LYS A 53 -13.94 32.56 -31.55
CA LYS A 53 -14.19 31.14 -31.87
C LYS A 53 -12.91 30.33 -31.68
N GLN A 54 -12.97 29.34 -30.80
CA GLN A 54 -11.89 28.38 -30.56
C GLN A 54 -12.36 26.98 -30.95
N TYR A 55 -11.72 26.41 -31.96
CA TYR A 55 -12.09 25.09 -32.47
C TYR A 55 -11.47 23.98 -31.62
N LEU A 56 -12.29 23.01 -31.20
CA LEU A 56 -11.84 21.77 -30.57
C LEU A 56 -11.34 20.76 -31.61
N HIS A 57 -11.89 20.80 -32.84
CA HIS A 57 -11.47 19.95 -33.95
C HIS A 57 -11.15 20.77 -35.20
N SER A 58 -10.37 20.19 -36.11
CA SER A 58 -9.98 20.79 -37.37
C SER A 58 -11.19 21.27 -38.17
N LYS A 59 -11.14 22.52 -38.64
CA LYS A 59 -12.14 23.07 -39.57
C LYS A 59 -12.04 22.50 -40.99
N TYR A 60 -11.01 21.69 -41.26
CA TYR A 60 -10.75 21.12 -42.58
C TYR A 60 -11.10 19.64 -42.65
N ASN A 61 -10.58 18.86 -41.70
CA ASN A 61 -10.77 17.42 -41.61
C ASN A 61 -10.45 16.93 -40.18
N PRO A 62 -11.44 16.95 -39.26
CA PRO A 62 -11.36 16.40 -37.90
C PRO A 62 -10.88 14.96 -37.82
N LYS A 63 -11.27 14.10 -38.77
CA LYS A 63 -10.89 12.68 -38.75
C LYS A 63 -9.40 12.50 -39.00
N ARG A 64 -8.84 13.23 -39.97
CA ARG A 64 -7.40 13.22 -40.27
C ARG A 64 -6.57 13.82 -39.14
N GLU A 65 -7.09 14.82 -38.44
CA GLU A 65 -6.46 15.34 -37.22
C GLU A 65 -6.37 14.25 -36.14
N ALA A 66 -7.47 13.55 -35.88
CA ALA A 66 -7.50 12.44 -34.93
C ALA A 66 -6.54 11.30 -35.31
N GLU A 67 -6.52 10.90 -36.58
CA GLU A 67 -5.57 9.90 -37.09
C GLU A 67 -4.11 10.34 -36.85
N SER A 68 -3.79 11.62 -37.12
CA SER A 68 -2.45 12.16 -36.88
C SER A 68 -2.06 12.19 -35.39
N ILE A 69 -2.99 12.52 -34.49
CA ILE A 69 -2.76 12.44 -33.04
C ILE A 69 -2.39 11.01 -32.65
N VAL A 70 -3.15 10.03 -33.15
CA VAL A 70 -2.98 8.61 -32.83
C VAL A 70 -1.75 7.99 -33.48
N GLU A 71 -1.32 8.47 -34.64
CA GLU A 71 -0.07 8.09 -35.30
C GLU A 71 1.17 8.46 -34.50
N ASN A 72 1.14 9.61 -33.82
CA ASN A 72 2.26 10.11 -33.02
C ASN A 72 2.37 9.45 -31.63
N LEU A 73 1.41 8.59 -31.24
CA LEU A 73 1.49 7.86 -29.98
C LEU A 73 2.55 6.76 -30.07
N ILE A 74 3.52 6.80 -29.15
CA ILE A 74 4.63 5.85 -29.06
C ILE A 74 4.57 5.04 -27.76
N GLY A 75 5.15 3.84 -27.76
CA GLY A 75 5.32 3.03 -26.55
C GLY A 75 4.07 2.32 -26.05
N ILE A 76 3.01 2.23 -26.86
CA ILE A 76 1.79 1.47 -26.54
C ILE A 76 2.00 0.00 -26.93
N ASP A 77 1.95 -0.88 -25.94
CA ASP A 77 1.92 -2.33 -26.09
C ASP A 77 0.64 -2.93 -25.47
N LYS A 78 0.47 -4.25 -25.51
CA LYS A 78 -0.72 -4.92 -24.94
C LYS A 78 -0.86 -4.78 -23.41
N GLN A 79 0.18 -4.32 -22.71
CA GLN A 79 0.20 -4.09 -21.26
C GLN A 79 0.10 -2.58 -20.96
N THR A 80 -0.40 -1.77 -21.91
CA THR A 80 -0.58 -0.33 -21.71
C THR A 80 -2.06 -0.03 -21.45
N VAL A 81 -2.38 0.63 -20.35
CA VAL A 81 -3.71 1.18 -20.06
C VAL A 81 -3.75 2.62 -20.57
N LEU A 82 -4.76 2.94 -21.37
CA LEU A 82 -4.91 4.26 -22.00
C LEU A 82 -5.88 5.11 -21.19
N PHE A 83 -5.42 6.25 -20.69
CA PHE A 83 -6.24 7.21 -19.96
C PHE A 83 -6.47 8.43 -20.85
N LEU A 84 -7.71 8.69 -21.23
CA LEU A 84 -8.06 9.75 -22.18
C LEU A 84 -8.59 10.97 -21.42
N TYR A 85 -8.00 12.13 -21.69
CA TYR A 85 -8.47 13.42 -21.22
C TYR A 85 -9.15 14.21 -22.35
N GLY A 86 -10.45 14.45 -22.17
CA GLY A 86 -11.31 15.16 -23.12
C GLY A 86 -11.85 14.26 -24.23
N VAL A 87 -13.17 14.31 -24.46
CA VAL A 87 -13.84 13.50 -25.50
C VAL A 87 -14.09 14.26 -26.80
N GLY A 88 -14.31 15.58 -26.73
CA GLY A 88 -14.67 16.38 -27.89
C GLY A 88 -15.85 15.77 -28.66
N LEU A 89 -15.64 15.37 -29.92
CA LEU A 89 -16.63 14.68 -30.77
C LEU A 89 -16.32 13.18 -30.94
N GLY A 90 -15.28 12.66 -30.28
CA GLY A 90 -14.94 11.24 -30.28
C GLY A 90 -14.02 10.78 -31.40
N TYR A 91 -13.59 11.64 -32.33
CA TYR A 91 -12.75 11.24 -33.46
C TYR A 91 -11.45 10.52 -33.04
N HIS A 92 -10.74 11.04 -32.03
CA HIS A 92 -9.52 10.40 -31.51
C HIS A 92 -9.84 9.13 -30.74
N ILE A 93 -10.95 9.07 -30.00
CA ILE A 93 -11.38 7.87 -29.28
C ILE A 93 -11.63 6.73 -30.27
N GLU A 94 -12.34 7.00 -31.36
CA GLU A 94 -12.58 6.03 -32.43
C GLU A 94 -11.26 5.54 -33.05
N ALA A 95 -10.36 6.47 -33.39
CA ALA A 95 -9.06 6.13 -33.95
C ALA A 95 -8.20 5.30 -32.98
N ILE A 96 -8.22 5.61 -31.68
CA ILE A 96 -7.51 4.86 -30.63
C ILE A 96 -8.06 3.45 -30.52
N ILE A 97 -9.37 3.28 -30.41
CA ILE A 97 -9.98 1.95 -30.25
C ILE A 97 -9.71 1.08 -31.48
N ASN A 98 -9.74 1.66 -32.68
CA ASN A 98 -9.45 0.94 -33.91
C ASN A 98 -7.98 0.50 -34.00
N LYS A 99 -7.04 1.34 -33.56
CA LYS A 99 -5.60 1.04 -33.61
C LYS A 99 -5.13 0.14 -32.46
N PHE A 100 -5.71 0.29 -31.28
CA PHE A 100 -5.32 -0.39 -30.04
C PHE A 100 -6.49 -1.19 -29.45
N PRO A 101 -7.06 -2.17 -30.18
CA PRO A 101 -8.29 -2.85 -29.78
C PRO A 101 -8.14 -3.76 -28.55
N GLU A 102 -6.91 -4.04 -28.12
CA GLU A 102 -6.65 -4.90 -26.97
C GLU A 102 -6.44 -4.14 -25.66
N ASN A 103 -6.34 -2.82 -25.72
CA ASN A 103 -5.96 -1.99 -24.58
C ASN A 103 -7.19 -1.55 -23.78
N ASP A 104 -7.07 -1.56 -22.46
CA ASP A 104 -8.10 -1.03 -21.56
C ASP A 104 -8.05 0.51 -21.57
N ILE A 105 -9.23 1.14 -21.58
CA ILE A 105 -9.41 2.58 -21.75
C ILE A 105 -10.20 3.16 -20.58
N TYR A 106 -9.71 4.26 -20.02
CA TYR A 106 -10.42 5.11 -19.07
C TYR A 106 -10.60 6.48 -19.68
N ILE A 107 -11.78 7.09 -19.51
CA ILE A 107 -12.13 8.36 -20.13
C ILE A 107 -12.51 9.37 -19.05
N TYR A 108 -11.95 10.57 -19.11
CA TYR A 108 -12.37 11.69 -18.30
C TYR A 108 -12.71 12.90 -19.16
N GLU A 109 -13.91 13.46 -18.98
CA GLU A 109 -14.35 14.69 -19.62
C GLU A 109 -14.83 15.69 -18.56
N PRO A 110 -14.07 16.75 -18.27
CA PRO A 110 -14.47 17.72 -17.24
C PRO A 110 -15.70 18.56 -17.62
N ILE A 111 -16.08 18.62 -18.90
CA ILE A 111 -17.18 19.46 -19.38
C ILE A 111 -18.42 18.62 -19.74
N ASN A 112 -19.44 18.67 -18.90
CA ASN A 112 -20.70 17.92 -19.06
C ASN A 112 -21.30 18.05 -20.48
N GLY A 113 -21.33 19.26 -21.03
CA GLY A 113 -21.87 19.50 -22.37
C GLY A 113 -21.10 18.80 -23.50
N LEU A 114 -19.78 18.64 -23.35
CA LEU A 114 -18.98 17.91 -24.33
C LEU A 114 -19.28 16.42 -24.30
N MET A 115 -19.42 15.86 -23.09
CA MET A 115 -19.84 14.47 -22.94
C MET A 115 -21.25 14.25 -23.51
N TYR A 116 -22.19 15.16 -23.23
CA TYR A 116 -23.53 15.12 -23.83
C TYR A 116 -23.47 15.11 -25.36
N LEU A 117 -22.69 16.02 -25.97
CA LEU A 117 -22.59 16.13 -27.42
C LEU A 117 -21.94 14.90 -28.06
N PHE A 118 -20.92 14.33 -27.41
CA PHE A 118 -20.26 13.09 -27.82
C PHE A 118 -21.23 11.91 -27.79
N LEU A 119 -21.88 11.65 -26.65
CA LEU A 119 -22.81 10.54 -26.49
C LEU A 119 -24.08 10.69 -27.32
N SER A 120 -24.45 11.90 -27.71
CA SER A 120 -25.60 12.13 -28.60
C SER A 120 -25.33 11.74 -30.04
N ARG A 121 -24.07 11.51 -30.42
CA ARG A 121 -23.65 11.38 -31.83
C ARG A 121 -22.78 10.17 -32.11
N TYR A 122 -22.03 9.70 -31.11
CA TYR A 122 -21.18 8.53 -31.24
C TYR A 122 -21.89 7.30 -30.70
N THR A 123 -22.15 6.31 -31.53
CA THR A 123 -22.74 5.03 -31.09
C THR A 123 -21.64 4.03 -30.79
N PHE A 124 -21.57 3.56 -29.55
CA PHE A 124 -20.62 2.50 -29.21
C PHE A 124 -21.11 1.13 -29.69
N SER A 125 -20.21 0.35 -30.27
CA SER A 125 -20.44 -1.09 -30.39
C SER A 125 -20.13 -1.81 -29.07
N ALA A 126 -20.75 -2.97 -28.84
CA ALA A 126 -20.51 -3.78 -27.65
C ALA A 126 -19.03 -4.12 -27.45
N ARG A 127 -18.30 -4.38 -28.55
CA ARG A 127 -16.84 -4.64 -28.53
C ARG A 127 -16.03 -3.44 -28.08
N GLN A 128 -16.45 -2.22 -28.42
CA GLN A 128 -15.75 -1.01 -27.99
C GLN A 128 -15.99 -0.74 -26.51
N LEU A 129 -17.21 -0.98 -26.01
CA LEU A 129 -17.53 -0.83 -24.59
C LEU A 129 -16.76 -1.81 -23.71
N SER A 130 -16.52 -3.05 -24.17
CA SER A 130 -15.75 -4.03 -23.40
C SER A 130 -14.31 -3.58 -23.09
N LYS A 131 -13.78 -2.60 -23.83
CA LYS A 131 -12.47 -1.99 -23.60
C LYS A 131 -12.53 -0.72 -22.76
N ILE A 132 -13.69 -0.08 -22.62
CA ILE A 132 -13.87 1.10 -21.77
C ILE A 132 -14.18 0.64 -20.34
N LYS A 133 -13.19 0.78 -19.46
CA LYS A 133 -13.24 0.31 -18.08
C LYS A 133 -13.76 1.34 -17.09
N GLY A 134 -13.75 2.62 -17.47
CA GLY A 134 -14.25 3.71 -16.64
C GLY A 134 -14.51 4.98 -17.44
N ILE A 135 -15.57 5.72 -17.07
CA ILE A 135 -15.85 7.07 -17.57
C ILE A 135 -16.17 7.95 -16.38
N ALA A 136 -15.51 9.10 -16.26
CA ALA A 136 -15.94 10.18 -15.36
C ALA A 136 -16.18 11.47 -16.14
N VAL A 137 -17.12 12.25 -15.62
CA VAL A 137 -17.65 13.43 -16.27
C VAL A 137 -17.85 14.54 -15.25
N GLY A 138 -17.51 15.76 -15.65
CA GLY A 138 -17.64 16.96 -14.82
C GLY A 138 -16.38 17.27 -14.03
N ALA A 139 -16.26 18.52 -13.59
CA ALA A 139 -15.15 19.01 -12.78
C ALA A 139 -15.28 18.67 -11.27
N ASP A 140 -16.25 17.82 -10.90
CA ASP A 140 -16.43 17.40 -9.52
C ASP A 140 -15.35 16.39 -9.10
N GLU A 141 -14.64 16.68 -8.00
CA GLU A 141 -13.58 15.81 -7.48
C GLU A 141 -14.09 14.40 -7.16
N SER A 142 -15.36 14.26 -6.77
CA SER A 142 -15.93 12.94 -6.43
C SER A 142 -15.98 12.02 -7.65
N ALA A 143 -16.31 12.54 -8.84
CA ALA A 143 -16.39 11.77 -10.08
C ALA A 143 -15.00 11.27 -10.51
N LEU A 144 -13.99 12.13 -10.43
CA LEU A 144 -12.61 11.78 -10.79
C LEU A 144 -12.00 10.79 -9.77
N ASN A 145 -12.27 10.99 -8.48
CA ASN A 145 -11.85 10.04 -7.44
C ASN A 145 -12.51 8.66 -7.61
N ASN A 146 -13.78 8.59 -8.00
CA ASN A 146 -14.44 7.32 -8.30
C ASN A 146 -13.79 6.62 -9.51
N LEU A 147 -13.44 7.37 -10.56
CA LEU A 147 -12.69 6.83 -11.70
C LEU A 147 -11.32 6.27 -11.28
N PHE A 148 -10.62 6.96 -10.38
CA PHE A 148 -9.36 6.50 -9.82
C PHE A 148 -9.52 5.27 -8.92
N ASN A 149 -10.60 5.19 -8.14
CA ASN A 149 -10.89 4.02 -7.30
C ASN A 149 -11.27 2.79 -8.14
N GLY A 150 -11.98 3.01 -9.26
CA GLY A 150 -12.29 1.98 -10.25
C GLY A 150 -11.15 1.72 -11.24
N TYR A 151 -10.00 2.38 -11.10
CA TYR A 151 -8.86 2.13 -11.96
C TYR A 151 -8.10 0.88 -11.54
N PHE A 152 -7.88 0.02 -12.52
CA PHE A 152 -7.10 -1.20 -12.36
C PHE A 152 -5.95 -1.21 -13.36
N SER A 153 -4.72 -1.34 -12.84
CA SER A 153 -3.54 -1.71 -13.62
C SER A 153 -2.84 -2.89 -12.96
N GLY A 154 -2.51 -3.91 -13.75
CA GLY A 154 -1.65 -4.99 -13.30
C GLY A 154 -0.24 -4.50 -12.89
N PRO A 155 0.56 -5.29 -12.16
CA PRO A 155 1.88 -4.90 -11.65
C PRO A 155 2.92 -4.51 -12.72
N LYS A 156 2.66 -4.87 -13.98
CA LYS A 156 3.52 -4.60 -15.14
C LYS A 156 2.87 -3.67 -16.16
N GLU A 157 1.64 -3.23 -15.90
CA GLU A 157 0.90 -2.39 -16.84
C GLU A 157 1.35 -0.94 -16.72
N LYS A 158 1.56 -0.30 -17.86
CA LYS A 158 1.92 1.11 -17.95
C LYS A 158 0.66 1.93 -18.17
N THR A 159 0.50 3.03 -17.44
CA THR A 159 -0.56 4.00 -17.73
C THR A 159 -0.03 5.06 -18.68
N LEU A 160 -0.69 5.24 -19.83
CA LEU A 160 -0.40 6.34 -20.75
C LEU A 160 -1.57 7.32 -20.77
N LEU A 161 -1.28 8.57 -20.42
CA LEU A 161 -2.22 9.68 -20.57
C LEU A 161 -2.22 10.16 -22.02
N ILE A 162 -3.39 10.23 -22.64
CA ILE A 162 -3.60 10.76 -23.99
C ILE A 162 -4.52 11.98 -23.86
N GLU A 163 -4.01 13.12 -24.27
CA GLU A 163 -4.66 14.42 -24.10
C GLU A 163 -5.09 14.95 -25.46
N LEU A 164 -6.33 15.44 -25.56
CA LEU A 164 -6.75 16.22 -26.73
C LEU A 164 -6.13 17.65 -26.63
N PRO A 165 -5.17 18.04 -27.48
CA PRO A 165 -4.36 19.25 -27.24
C PRO A 165 -5.17 20.55 -27.25
N THR A 166 -6.18 20.63 -28.11
CA THR A 166 -7.09 21.78 -28.22
C THR A 166 -8.00 21.88 -27.01
N HIS A 167 -8.46 20.75 -26.47
CA HIS A 167 -9.27 20.71 -25.24
C HIS A 167 -8.48 21.26 -24.05
N LYS A 168 -7.27 20.75 -23.83
CA LYS A 168 -6.32 21.25 -22.82
C LYS A 168 -6.06 22.76 -22.91
N LYS A 169 -6.01 23.31 -24.12
CA LYS A 169 -5.79 24.75 -24.35
C LYS A 169 -7.02 25.59 -24.05
N ILE A 170 -8.22 25.06 -24.30
CA ILE A 170 -9.49 25.79 -24.13
C ILE A 170 -9.93 25.76 -22.66
N TYR A 171 -9.71 24.61 -21.99
CA TYR A 171 -10.07 24.30 -20.60
C TYR A 171 -8.81 24.10 -19.75
N ASP A 172 -7.97 25.13 -19.70
CA ASP A 172 -6.66 25.13 -19.06
C ASP A 172 -6.73 24.99 -17.53
N ASP A 173 -7.71 25.63 -16.91
CA ASP A 173 -7.96 25.55 -15.46
C ASP A 173 -8.36 24.11 -15.06
N GLU A 174 -9.34 23.53 -15.76
CA GLU A 174 -9.81 22.16 -15.53
C GLU A 174 -8.71 21.14 -15.79
N TYR A 175 -7.89 21.35 -16.82
CA TYR A 175 -6.75 20.49 -17.13
C TYR A 175 -5.67 20.55 -16.04
N THR A 176 -5.40 21.74 -15.50
CA THR A 176 -4.40 21.93 -14.44
C THR A 176 -4.82 21.22 -13.15
N GLN A 177 -6.10 21.30 -12.79
CA GLN A 177 -6.67 20.57 -11.65
C GLN A 177 -6.57 19.05 -11.87
N PHE A 178 -7.01 18.57 -13.04
CA PHE A 178 -6.89 17.16 -13.41
C PHE A 178 -5.45 16.66 -13.35
N SER A 179 -4.51 17.38 -13.98
CA SER A 179 -3.11 16.98 -14.06
C SER A 179 -2.50 16.79 -12.68
N LYS A 180 -2.77 17.71 -11.74
CA LYS A 180 -2.32 17.59 -10.34
C LYS A 180 -2.85 16.32 -9.68
N GLN A 181 -4.15 16.07 -9.80
CA GLN A 181 -4.78 14.89 -9.19
C GLN A 181 -4.31 13.57 -9.84
N PHE A 182 -4.17 13.56 -11.18
CA PHE A 182 -3.70 12.41 -11.94
C PHE A 182 -2.25 12.04 -11.60
N THR A 183 -1.37 13.03 -11.42
CA THR A 183 0.01 12.80 -10.96
C THR A 183 0.04 12.17 -9.57
N LEU A 184 -0.72 12.70 -8.61
CA LEU A 184 -0.82 12.14 -7.25
C LEU A 184 -1.33 10.69 -7.28
N PHE A 185 -2.33 10.44 -8.13
CA PHE A 185 -2.90 9.12 -8.35
C PHE A 185 -1.86 8.12 -8.91
N LEU A 186 -1.10 8.48 -9.95
CA LEU A 186 -0.05 7.63 -10.49
C LEU A 186 1.04 7.32 -9.46
N SER A 187 1.46 8.33 -8.68
CA SER A 187 2.43 8.13 -7.59
C SER A 187 1.92 7.14 -6.54
N LYS A 188 0.64 7.21 -6.16
CA LYS A 188 0.00 6.29 -5.21
C LYS A 188 0.00 4.85 -5.72
N ILE A 189 -0.33 4.63 -7.00
CA ILE A 189 -0.35 3.27 -7.59
C ILE A 189 1.05 2.70 -7.68
N GLN A 190 2.03 3.49 -8.14
CA GLN A 190 3.41 3.01 -8.26
C GLN A 190 4.00 2.65 -6.90
N HIS A 191 3.77 3.47 -5.87
CA HIS A 191 4.32 3.27 -4.53
C HIS A 191 3.66 2.09 -3.79
N ASN A 192 2.33 1.98 -3.85
CA ASN A 192 1.60 0.92 -3.13
C ASN A 192 1.77 -0.46 -3.77
N THR A 193 1.78 -0.55 -5.10
CA THR A 193 1.87 -1.83 -5.81
C THR A 193 3.28 -2.42 -5.73
N PHE A 194 4.32 -1.60 -5.90
CA PHE A 194 5.71 -2.09 -5.88
C PHE A 194 6.16 -2.51 -4.47
N THR A 195 5.82 -1.72 -3.45
CA THR A 195 6.17 -2.00 -2.04
C THR A 195 5.44 -3.25 -1.54
N ASN A 196 4.12 -3.35 -1.76
CA ASN A 196 3.34 -4.49 -1.29
C ASN A 196 3.73 -5.80 -1.99
N ILE A 197 3.98 -5.80 -3.30
CA ILE A 197 4.42 -7.01 -4.02
C ILE A 197 5.80 -7.45 -3.54
N SER A 198 6.69 -6.50 -3.24
CA SER A 198 8.05 -6.82 -2.80
C SER A 198 8.08 -7.42 -1.38
N TYR A 199 7.19 -6.96 -0.48
CA TYR A 199 7.22 -7.37 0.94
C TYR A 199 6.20 -8.46 1.32
N GLN A 200 5.11 -8.67 0.56
CA GLN A 200 4.06 -9.64 0.93
C GLN A 200 4.59 -11.06 1.19
N LYS A 201 5.59 -11.51 0.42
CA LYS A 201 6.20 -12.83 0.61
C LYS A 201 7.18 -12.84 1.79
N LEU A 202 7.95 -11.76 1.93
CA LEU A 202 8.93 -11.62 2.99
C LEU A 202 8.30 -11.63 4.38
N TRP A 203 7.12 -11.03 4.56
CA TRP A 203 6.42 -11.07 5.85
C TRP A 203 6.15 -12.50 6.32
N ILE A 204 5.55 -13.33 5.48
CA ILE A 204 5.24 -14.72 5.85
C ILE A 204 6.49 -15.55 6.09
N VAL A 205 7.51 -15.38 5.24
CA VAL A 205 8.82 -16.04 5.44
C VAL A 205 9.46 -15.62 6.76
N ASN A 206 9.45 -14.32 7.07
CA ASN A 206 10.02 -13.79 8.31
C ASN A 206 9.26 -14.30 9.53
N CYS A 207 7.93 -14.24 9.54
CA CYS A 207 7.12 -14.77 10.64
C CYS A 207 7.45 -16.23 10.92
N LEU A 208 7.47 -17.05 9.86
CA LEU A 208 7.74 -18.48 9.98
C LEU A 208 9.16 -18.74 10.49
N LYS A 209 10.18 -18.06 9.95
CA LYS A 209 11.57 -18.16 10.43
C LYS A 209 11.75 -17.66 11.87
N ASN A 210 10.97 -16.68 12.28
CA ASN A 210 11.01 -16.13 13.64
C ASN A 210 10.27 -17.00 14.66
N LEU A 211 9.40 -17.92 14.23
CA LEU A 211 8.49 -18.67 15.11
C LEU A 211 9.22 -19.42 16.24
N ASP A 212 10.32 -20.12 15.94
CA ASP A 212 11.15 -20.82 16.93
C ASP A 212 11.63 -19.87 18.04
N MET A 213 12.08 -18.68 17.67
CA MET A 213 12.53 -17.68 18.64
C MET A 213 11.35 -17.07 19.40
N ILE A 214 10.23 -16.78 18.72
CA ILE A 214 9.04 -16.16 19.33
C ILE A 214 8.50 -17.00 20.48
N ILE A 215 8.54 -18.33 20.35
CA ILE A 215 8.10 -19.28 21.38
C ILE A 215 8.89 -19.09 22.69
N ASP A 216 10.17 -18.73 22.60
CA ASP A 216 11.06 -18.56 23.76
C ASP A 216 11.31 -17.10 24.15
N THR A 217 10.68 -16.12 23.47
CA THR A 217 10.80 -14.70 23.85
C THR A 217 9.56 -14.21 24.61
N PRO A 218 9.71 -13.22 25.51
CA PRO A 218 8.57 -12.52 26.09
C PRO A 218 7.85 -11.65 25.05
N ASN A 219 6.53 -11.82 24.94
CA ASN A 219 5.64 -10.85 24.32
C ASN A 219 5.59 -9.61 25.21
N ILE A 220 6.09 -8.47 24.72
CA ILE A 220 6.23 -7.25 25.52
C ILE A 220 4.87 -6.73 26.03
N ILE A 221 3.81 -6.81 25.22
CA ILE A 221 2.49 -6.29 25.58
C ILE A 221 1.87 -7.15 26.67
N ASN A 222 1.96 -8.49 26.54
CA ASN A 222 1.38 -9.40 27.52
C ASN A 222 2.16 -9.36 28.85
N GLN A 223 3.50 -9.34 28.79
CA GLN A 223 4.36 -9.44 29.98
C GLN A 223 4.57 -8.13 30.71
N LYS A 224 4.38 -6.98 30.04
CA LYS A 224 4.53 -5.65 30.62
C LYS A 224 3.23 -4.85 30.59
N LYS A 225 2.10 -5.54 30.51
CA LYS A 225 0.79 -4.91 30.61
C LYS A 225 0.71 -4.07 31.89
N ASP A 226 0.31 -2.82 31.75
CA ASP A 226 0.15 -1.82 32.81
C ASP A 226 1.42 -1.46 33.60
N TYR A 227 2.56 -2.14 33.39
CA TYR A 227 3.81 -1.92 34.14
C TYR A 227 4.40 -0.51 33.90
N PHE A 228 4.18 0.03 32.71
CA PHE A 228 4.65 1.36 32.31
C PHE A 228 3.58 2.45 32.43
N SER A 229 2.45 2.15 33.08
CA SER A 229 1.34 3.09 33.27
C SER A 229 1.82 4.40 33.90
N ASN A 230 1.50 5.53 33.27
CA ASN A 230 1.83 6.88 33.74
C ASN A 230 3.34 7.14 33.92
N LYS A 231 4.19 6.38 33.24
CA LYS A 231 5.63 6.66 33.16
C LYS A 231 5.91 7.41 31.85
N PRO A 232 6.83 8.40 31.83
CA PRO A 232 7.24 9.08 30.62
C PRO A 232 8.14 8.20 29.76
N VAL A 233 8.02 8.34 28.43
CA VAL A 233 8.90 7.70 27.45
C VAL A 233 9.31 8.66 26.34
N LEU A 234 10.60 8.61 25.98
CA LEU A 234 11.14 9.22 24.77
C LEU A 234 11.13 8.17 23.66
N VAL A 235 10.40 8.46 22.57
CA VAL A 235 10.50 7.70 21.32
C VAL A 235 11.46 8.47 20.41
N ILE A 236 12.67 7.93 20.24
CA ILE A 236 13.79 8.60 19.58
C ILE A 236 13.94 8.12 18.13
N SER A 237 13.83 9.06 17.20
CA SER A 237 13.97 8.86 15.76
C SER A 237 15.24 9.50 15.20
N ALA A 238 15.69 8.99 14.06
CA ALA A 238 16.96 9.35 13.43
C ALA A 238 16.92 10.64 12.59
N GLY A 239 16.03 11.57 12.89
CA GLY A 239 15.94 12.84 12.17
C GLY A 239 17.14 13.74 12.48
N PRO A 240 17.49 14.67 11.57
CA PRO A 240 18.67 15.53 11.70
C PRO A 240 18.72 16.35 13.00
N SER A 241 17.58 16.67 13.60
CA SER A 241 17.53 17.39 14.88
C SER A 241 17.95 16.59 16.10
N LEU A 242 18.05 15.25 16.01
CA LEU A 242 18.48 14.41 17.12
C LEU A 242 19.85 14.84 17.69
N ASN A 243 20.76 15.31 16.83
CA ASN A 243 22.10 15.74 17.27
C ASN A 243 22.03 16.92 18.27
N ASP A 244 21.03 17.78 18.15
CA ASP A 244 20.89 18.96 19.02
C ASP A 244 20.41 18.57 20.43
N GLU A 245 19.86 17.36 20.58
CA GLU A 245 19.23 16.88 21.80
C GLU A 245 20.08 15.87 22.58
N ILE A 246 21.27 15.51 22.07
CA ILE A 246 22.12 14.46 22.65
C ILE A 246 22.46 14.72 24.12
N GLU A 247 22.83 15.96 24.48
CA GLU A 247 23.19 16.28 25.86
C GLU A 247 21.97 16.26 26.81
N HIS A 248 20.78 16.66 26.33
CA HIS A 248 19.53 16.51 27.08
C HIS A 248 19.18 15.03 27.29
N ILE A 249 19.31 14.20 26.25
CA ILE A 249 19.04 12.76 26.33
C ILE A 249 20.02 12.07 27.30
N LYS A 250 21.30 12.43 27.28
CA LYS A 250 22.28 11.93 28.27
C LYS A 250 21.85 12.24 29.69
N LYS A 251 21.45 13.48 29.95
CA LYS A 251 20.95 13.91 31.27
C LYS A 251 19.71 13.12 31.69
N ILE A 252 18.72 12.97 30.79
CA ILE A 252 17.51 12.19 31.05
C ILE A 252 17.85 10.74 31.40
N LYS A 253 18.77 10.12 30.66
CA LYS A 253 19.23 8.74 30.90
C LYS A 253 19.97 8.62 32.24
N GLU A 254 20.93 9.49 32.51
CA GLU A 254 21.76 9.47 33.72
C GLU A 254 20.92 9.58 35.00
N PHE A 255 19.92 10.47 35.00
CA PHE A 255 19.02 10.67 36.13
C PHE A 255 17.78 9.77 36.11
N GLY A 256 17.68 8.85 35.14
CA GLY A 256 16.55 7.92 35.01
C GLY A 256 15.20 8.63 34.92
N MET A 257 15.13 9.75 34.20
CA MET A 257 13.97 10.65 34.20
C MET A 257 12.80 10.17 33.33
N ALA A 258 13.11 9.40 32.29
CA ALA A 258 12.14 8.81 31.37
C ALA A 258 12.75 7.59 30.69
N TYR A 259 11.91 6.64 30.30
CA TYR A 259 12.35 5.52 29.47
C TYR A 259 12.74 6.01 28.09
N ILE A 260 13.77 5.42 27.50
CA ILE A 260 14.27 5.80 26.18
C ILE A 260 14.13 4.62 25.22
N PHE A 261 13.24 4.77 24.24
CA PHE A 261 12.99 3.79 23.19
C PHE A 261 13.55 4.33 21.89
N SER A 262 14.56 3.64 21.35
CA SER A 262 15.16 3.99 20.06
C SER A 262 14.46 3.30 18.91
N VAL A 263 14.11 4.03 17.85
CA VAL A 263 13.49 3.45 16.66
C VAL A 263 14.44 3.46 15.46
N GLY A 264 14.52 2.33 14.76
CA GLY A 264 15.32 2.20 13.54
C GLY A 264 16.78 2.67 13.73
N SER A 265 17.27 3.48 12.79
CA SER A 265 18.67 3.93 12.75
C SER A 265 19.10 4.88 13.87
N ALA A 266 18.17 5.37 14.72
CA ALA A 266 18.49 6.26 15.84
C ALA A 266 19.47 5.59 16.83
N ILE A 267 19.42 4.26 16.91
CA ILE A 267 20.26 3.46 17.80
C ILE A 267 21.75 3.71 17.57
N ASN A 268 22.15 3.91 16.31
CA ASN A 268 23.55 4.16 15.94
C ASN A 268 24.02 5.53 16.40
N THR A 269 23.17 6.56 16.31
CA THR A 269 23.50 7.90 16.82
C THR A 269 23.60 7.89 18.34
N LEU A 270 22.72 7.17 19.04
CA LEU A 270 22.76 7.05 20.50
C LEU A 270 24.03 6.34 20.97
N ILE A 271 24.35 5.17 20.40
CA ILE A 271 25.57 4.41 20.74
C ILE A 271 26.83 5.22 20.43
N HIS A 272 26.86 5.94 19.30
CA HIS A 272 28.00 6.81 18.95
C HIS A 272 28.30 7.85 20.05
N HIS A 273 27.28 8.33 20.74
CA HIS A 273 27.41 9.30 21.84
C HIS A 273 27.42 8.65 23.23
N GLY A 274 27.57 7.31 23.32
CA GLY A 274 27.64 6.58 24.58
C GLY A 274 26.31 6.46 25.32
N ILE A 275 25.17 6.61 24.62
CA ILE A 275 23.84 6.49 25.19
C ILE A 275 23.28 5.10 24.86
N HIS A 276 23.02 4.30 25.89
CA HIS A 276 22.36 3.00 25.74
C HIS A 276 20.86 3.18 26.07
N PRO A 277 19.95 3.08 25.07
CA PRO A 277 18.52 3.22 25.31
C PRO A 277 17.99 2.05 26.16
N ASP A 278 16.84 2.25 26.82
CA ASP A 278 16.18 1.21 27.61
C ASP A 278 15.57 0.10 26.76
N ALA A 279 15.23 0.42 25.50
CA ALA A 279 14.92 -0.56 24.47
C ALA A 279 15.23 0.00 23.08
N ALA A 280 15.55 -0.87 22.15
CA ALA A 280 15.54 -0.57 20.72
C ALA A 280 14.39 -1.32 20.03
N CYS A 281 13.74 -0.68 19.06
CA CYS A 281 12.58 -1.22 18.37
C CYS A 281 12.86 -1.46 16.89
N THR A 282 12.38 -2.59 16.37
CA THR A 282 12.44 -2.94 14.94
C THR A 282 11.14 -3.58 14.45
N TYR A 283 10.85 -3.39 13.17
CA TYR A 283 9.62 -3.84 12.51
C TYR A 283 9.86 -4.18 11.03
N ASP A 284 10.86 -3.55 10.39
CA ASP A 284 11.05 -3.65 8.94
C ASP A 284 11.20 -5.10 8.46
N PRO A 285 10.42 -5.52 7.45
CA PRO A 285 10.62 -6.80 6.75
C PRO A 285 11.84 -6.68 5.84
N THR A 286 13.04 -6.66 6.42
CA THR A 286 14.27 -6.47 5.65
C THR A 286 14.59 -7.70 4.82
N ASP A 287 14.77 -7.51 3.51
CA ASP A 287 15.33 -8.52 2.63
C ASP A 287 16.72 -8.96 3.15
N PRO A 288 16.98 -10.26 3.32
CA PRO A 288 18.24 -10.79 3.81
C PRO A 288 19.47 -10.45 2.94
N HIS A 289 19.28 -9.81 1.80
CA HIS A 289 20.33 -9.36 0.88
C HIS A 289 20.44 -7.83 0.75
N LYS A 290 19.68 -7.04 1.54
CA LYS A 290 19.69 -5.56 1.49
C LYS A 290 20.26 -4.91 2.76
N SER A 291 20.67 -3.64 2.61
CA SER A 291 21.45 -2.84 3.58
C SER A 291 20.79 -2.55 4.93
N ASN A 292 19.49 -2.79 5.15
CA ASN A 292 18.86 -2.52 6.45
C ASN A 292 19.32 -3.46 7.58
N GLN A 293 20.09 -4.52 7.28
CA GLN A 293 20.78 -5.32 8.32
C GLN A 293 21.75 -4.49 9.17
N LEU A 294 22.21 -3.36 8.64
CA LEU A 294 23.23 -2.51 9.27
C LEU A 294 22.71 -1.71 10.47
N VAL A 295 21.40 -1.68 10.72
CA VAL A 295 20.83 -0.87 11.82
C VAL A 295 21.37 -1.33 13.18
N PHE A 296 21.48 -2.65 13.40
CA PHE A 296 21.94 -3.24 14.67
C PHE A 296 23.36 -3.81 14.58
N ASP A 297 24.07 -3.61 13.46
CA ASP A 297 25.42 -4.13 13.24
C ASP A 297 26.41 -3.66 14.30
N VAL A 298 26.30 -2.40 14.73
CA VAL A 298 27.17 -1.83 15.77
C VAL A 298 26.97 -2.58 17.09
N ILE A 299 25.73 -2.92 17.45
CA ILE A 299 25.43 -3.70 18.65
C ILE A 299 26.00 -5.10 18.55
N LYS A 300 25.76 -5.79 17.42
CA LYS A 300 26.24 -7.16 17.21
C LYS A 300 27.76 -7.24 17.21
N LYS A 301 28.45 -6.35 16.47
CA LYS A 301 29.92 -6.34 16.36
C LYS A 301 30.61 -6.00 17.67
N ASN A 302 30.04 -5.10 18.47
CA ASN A 302 30.59 -4.72 19.77
C ASN A 302 30.05 -5.56 20.93
N ASN A 303 29.20 -6.57 20.65
CA ASN A 303 28.58 -7.46 21.63
C ASN A 303 27.92 -6.70 22.80
N ILE A 304 27.10 -5.69 22.48
CA ILE A 304 26.42 -4.85 23.48
C ILE A 304 25.20 -5.60 24.04
N LEU A 305 25.27 -6.03 25.30
CA LEU A 305 24.28 -6.93 25.93
C LEU A 305 23.13 -6.21 26.65
N ASP A 306 23.33 -4.95 27.02
CA ASP A 306 22.45 -4.20 27.94
C ASP A 306 21.34 -3.41 27.24
N ILE A 307 21.20 -3.54 25.92
CA ILE A 307 20.12 -2.93 25.13
C ILE A 307 19.14 -4.01 24.69
N PRO A 308 17.94 -4.11 25.31
CA PRO A 308 16.89 -5.00 24.84
C PRO A 308 16.40 -4.64 23.43
N LEU A 309 16.11 -5.64 22.61
CA LEU A 309 15.48 -5.48 21.30
C LEU A 309 14.00 -5.90 21.38
N ILE A 310 13.10 -4.97 21.08
CA ILE A 310 11.68 -5.25 20.84
C ILE A 310 11.46 -5.34 19.33
N PHE A 311 11.12 -6.52 18.83
CA PHE A 311 10.91 -6.76 17.40
C PHE A 311 9.47 -7.11 17.07
N GLY A 312 8.96 -6.61 15.95
CA GLY A 312 7.71 -7.11 15.37
C GLY A 312 7.91 -8.51 14.81
N THR A 313 6.95 -9.41 14.97
CA THR A 313 7.06 -10.80 14.50
C THR A 313 7.34 -10.95 13.00
N THR A 314 6.94 -9.97 12.21
CA THR A 314 7.16 -9.84 10.75
C THR A 314 8.54 -9.27 10.36
N SER A 315 9.35 -8.84 11.34
CA SER A 315 10.67 -8.23 11.09
C SER A 315 11.63 -9.23 10.45
N GLY A 316 12.56 -8.72 9.64
CA GLY A 316 13.57 -9.57 8.97
C GLY A 316 14.31 -10.49 9.95
N TYR A 317 14.20 -11.82 9.76
CA TYR A 317 14.69 -12.80 10.73
C TYR A 317 16.20 -12.67 11.00
N LYS A 318 17.01 -12.37 9.97
CA LYS A 318 18.47 -12.12 10.11
C LYS A 318 18.82 -10.89 10.96
N THR A 319 17.91 -9.91 11.02
CA THR A 319 18.11 -8.73 11.87
C THR A 319 18.08 -9.13 13.34
N ILE A 320 17.27 -10.13 13.69
CA ILE A 320 17.05 -10.57 15.08
C ILE A 320 17.98 -11.75 15.45
N GLU A 321 18.34 -12.58 14.46
CA GLU A 321 19.36 -13.62 14.57
C GLU A 321 20.66 -13.05 15.15
N ASP A 322 21.26 -13.78 16.10
CA ASP A 322 22.50 -13.38 16.79
C ASP A 322 22.48 -12.01 17.48
N TYR A 323 21.31 -11.41 17.73
CA TYR A 323 21.24 -10.22 18.57
C TYR A 323 21.67 -10.58 20.00
N PRO A 324 22.70 -9.91 20.57
CA PRO A 324 23.36 -10.35 21.80
C PRO A 324 22.56 -10.01 23.06
N GLY A 325 21.79 -8.91 23.03
CA GLY A 325 20.96 -8.48 24.15
C GLY A 325 19.66 -9.26 24.29
N GLN A 326 18.90 -8.95 25.35
CA GLN A 326 17.59 -9.57 25.56
C GLN A 326 16.61 -9.22 24.44
N LYS A 327 15.77 -10.17 24.07
CA LYS A 327 14.78 -10.01 23.00
C LYS A 327 13.36 -10.06 23.54
N TYR A 328 12.51 -9.24 22.95
CA TYR A 328 11.08 -9.16 23.19
C TYR A 328 10.37 -9.12 21.84
N HIS A 329 9.21 -9.75 21.74
CA HIS A 329 8.40 -9.67 20.53
C HIS A 329 7.12 -8.87 20.74
N MET A 330 6.62 -8.27 19.66
CA MET A 330 5.27 -7.75 19.55
C MET A 330 4.59 -8.40 18.36
N MET A 331 3.37 -8.89 18.56
CA MET A 331 2.53 -9.42 17.48
C MET A 331 2.13 -8.27 16.55
N THR A 332 2.20 -8.50 15.24
CA THR A 332 1.85 -7.50 14.23
C THR A 332 0.60 -7.92 13.46
N SER A 333 -0.17 -6.96 12.96
CA SER A 333 -1.45 -7.22 12.30
C SER A 333 -1.37 -8.00 10.98
N GLN A 334 -0.18 -8.13 10.38
CA GLN A 334 0.06 -8.93 9.18
C GLN A 334 0.58 -10.35 9.47
N ASP A 335 0.69 -10.73 10.75
CA ASP A 335 1.23 -12.03 11.15
C ASP A 335 0.16 -13.11 11.28
N SER A 336 -0.23 -13.69 10.15
CA SER A 336 -1.12 -14.86 10.12
C SER A 336 -0.47 -16.13 10.69
N VAL A 337 0.86 -16.21 10.75
CA VAL A 337 1.59 -17.41 11.15
C VAL A 337 1.56 -17.56 12.66
N SER A 338 2.05 -16.56 13.40
CA SER A 338 2.06 -16.63 14.86
C SER A 338 0.64 -16.66 15.43
N GLU A 339 -0.32 -15.97 14.79
CA GLU A 339 -1.74 -16.03 15.17
C GLU A 339 -2.29 -17.47 15.09
N HIS A 340 -1.87 -18.25 14.11
CA HIS A 340 -2.31 -19.64 13.96
C HIS A 340 -1.58 -20.59 14.90
N PHE A 341 -0.25 -20.50 14.99
CA PHE A 341 0.56 -21.50 15.71
C PHE A 341 0.63 -21.27 17.22
N LEU A 342 0.41 -20.04 17.70
CA LEU A 342 0.64 -19.71 19.11
C LEU A 342 -0.67 -19.45 19.87
N LYS A 343 -0.81 -20.12 21.00
CA LYS A 343 -1.91 -19.92 21.95
C LYS A 343 -1.37 -19.70 23.35
N LEU A 344 -1.93 -18.75 24.08
CA LEU A 344 -1.56 -18.51 25.49
C LEU A 344 -2.27 -19.50 26.42
N ASN A 345 -1.55 -20.08 27.37
CA ASN A 345 -2.13 -21.02 28.36
C ASN A 345 -3.20 -20.37 29.26
N ASN A 346 -3.10 -19.05 29.48
CA ASN A 346 -4.08 -18.29 30.27
C ASN A 346 -5.36 -17.92 29.48
N ASN A 347 -5.51 -18.39 28.23
CA ASN A 347 -6.62 -18.08 27.32
C ASN A 347 -6.85 -16.58 27.04
N SER A 348 -5.88 -15.71 27.33
CA SER A 348 -5.94 -14.31 26.92
C SER A 348 -5.71 -14.18 25.42
N ILE A 349 -6.25 -13.11 24.83
CA ILE A 349 -6.09 -12.83 23.40
C ILE A 349 -4.87 -11.92 23.23
N ASN A 350 -3.96 -12.31 22.34
CA ASN A 350 -2.84 -11.45 21.94
C ASN A 350 -3.39 -10.14 21.36
N GLN A 351 -2.85 -9.01 21.80
CA GLN A 351 -3.20 -7.70 21.25
C GLN A 351 -2.15 -7.26 20.23
N PRO A 352 -2.37 -7.45 18.91
CA PRO A 352 -1.40 -7.04 17.92
C PRO A 352 -1.27 -5.51 17.86
N VAL A 353 -0.13 -5.07 17.35
CA VAL A 353 0.12 -3.70 16.87
C VAL A 353 -0.23 -3.63 15.39
N SER A 354 -0.91 -2.57 14.97
CA SER A 354 -1.25 -2.38 13.55
C SER A 354 -0.01 -2.02 12.75
N ASP A 355 0.07 -2.57 11.55
CA ASP A 355 1.15 -2.26 10.61
C ASP A 355 1.05 -0.80 10.18
N ALA A 356 2.20 -0.17 9.99
CA ALA A 356 2.31 1.24 9.63
C ALA A 356 3.49 1.47 8.68
N THR A 357 3.57 2.66 8.08
CA THR A 357 4.65 3.01 7.15
C THR A 357 6.03 3.07 7.78
N THR A 358 6.13 3.20 9.12
CA THR A 358 7.42 3.31 9.82
C THR A 358 7.43 2.59 11.16
N ILE A 359 8.64 2.20 11.59
CA ILE A 359 8.89 1.75 12.96
C ILE A 359 8.53 2.80 14.02
N ALA A 360 8.63 4.10 13.72
CA ALA A 360 8.24 5.15 14.67
C ALA A 360 6.74 5.09 14.97
N ALA A 361 5.90 4.93 13.93
CA ALA A 361 4.46 4.78 14.09
C ALA A 361 4.08 3.47 14.81
N VAL A 362 4.74 2.36 14.49
CA VAL A 362 4.54 1.08 15.21
C VAL A 362 4.95 1.21 16.69
N THR A 363 6.07 1.89 16.98
CA THR A 363 6.55 2.08 18.35
C THR A 363 5.65 3.02 19.14
N LEU A 364 5.06 4.06 18.51
CA LEU A 364 4.05 4.92 19.13
C LEU A 364 2.85 4.10 19.63
N GLN A 365 2.33 3.20 18.79
CA GLN A 365 1.22 2.31 19.18
C GLN A 365 1.64 1.36 20.31
N LEU A 366 2.86 0.83 20.25
CA LEU A 366 3.41 -0.05 21.28
C LEU A 366 3.48 0.67 22.64
N VAL A 367 4.10 1.85 22.71
CA VAL A 367 4.24 2.57 23.98
C VAL A 367 2.89 3.05 24.52
N TYR A 368 1.95 3.40 23.65
CA TYR A 368 0.56 3.65 24.03
C TYR A 368 -0.07 2.42 24.71
N LYS A 369 0.02 1.23 24.08
CA LYS A 369 -0.51 -0.03 24.64
C LYS A 369 0.15 -0.45 25.95
N LEU A 370 1.41 -0.05 26.17
CA LEU A 370 2.13 -0.29 27.42
C LEU A 370 1.75 0.68 28.55
N GLY A 371 0.97 1.72 28.24
CA GLY A 371 0.44 2.67 29.23
C GLY A 371 1.32 3.89 29.50
N PHE A 372 2.39 4.11 28.72
CA PHE A 372 3.24 5.27 28.91
C PHE A 372 2.46 6.59 28.77
N ASP A 373 2.74 7.54 29.66
CA ASP A 373 2.21 8.89 29.65
C ASP A 373 3.14 9.80 30.49
N PRO A 374 3.64 10.93 29.95
CA PRO A 374 3.54 11.37 28.56
C PRO A 374 4.41 10.55 27.57
N ILE A 375 4.02 10.56 26.30
CA ILE A 375 4.81 10.06 25.17
C ILE A 375 5.51 11.24 24.50
N ILE A 376 6.85 11.21 24.42
CA ILE A 376 7.68 12.33 23.97
C ILE A 376 8.43 11.93 22.70
N LEU A 377 8.10 12.56 21.57
CA LEU A 377 8.73 12.32 20.28
C LEU A 377 9.98 13.21 20.12
N VAL A 378 11.14 12.57 19.90
CA VAL A 378 12.43 13.26 19.74
C VAL A 378 13.07 12.88 18.41
N GLY A 379 13.53 13.85 17.63
CA GLY A 379 14.19 13.59 16.34
C GLY A 379 13.24 13.07 15.25
N GLN A 380 11.92 13.27 15.40
CA GLN A 380 10.91 12.86 14.40
C GLN A 380 10.70 13.99 13.38
N ASN A 381 11.73 14.33 12.60
CA ASN A 381 11.71 15.54 11.77
C ASN A 381 10.67 15.53 10.66
N LEU A 382 10.55 14.44 9.89
CA LEU A 382 9.60 14.31 8.76
C LEU A 382 9.63 15.52 7.81
N ALA A 383 10.80 16.15 7.69
CA ALA A 383 11.07 17.34 6.92
C ALA A 383 12.59 17.44 6.72
N PHE A 384 12.99 18.13 5.66
CA PHE A 384 14.39 18.35 5.34
C PHE A 384 14.93 19.53 6.14
N ARG A 385 15.97 19.28 6.94
CA ARG A 385 16.70 20.33 7.64
C ARG A 385 18.08 20.47 7.03
N ASN A 386 18.44 21.67 6.56
CA ASN A 386 19.74 21.96 5.96
C ASN A 386 20.18 20.99 4.84
N ASN A 387 19.24 20.49 4.03
CA ASN A 387 19.48 19.47 2.99
C ASN A 387 19.96 18.10 3.50
N GLU A 388 19.64 17.74 4.75
CA GLU A 388 19.94 16.44 5.35
C GLU A 388 18.65 15.66 5.70
N ARG A 389 18.68 14.33 5.52
CA ARG A 389 17.56 13.42 5.85
C ARG A 389 17.68 12.79 7.23
N HIS A 390 18.89 12.67 7.76
CA HIS A 390 19.21 11.92 8.98
C HIS A 390 20.27 12.63 9.83
N SER A 391 20.35 12.24 11.11
CA SER A 391 21.38 12.70 12.06
C SER A 391 22.80 12.27 11.66
N LYS A 392 23.80 12.88 12.32
CA LYS A 392 25.21 12.55 12.11
C LYS A 392 25.48 11.19 12.77
N GLY A 393 26.32 10.36 12.15
CA GLY A 393 26.64 9.00 12.62
C GLY A 393 25.99 7.87 11.83
N ILE A 394 25.08 8.16 10.89
CA ILE A 394 24.55 7.16 9.95
C ILE A 394 25.41 7.16 8.68
N SER A 395 26.32 6.18 8.60
CA SER A 395 27.38 6.08 7.57
C SER A 395 26.87 5.94 6.12
N TYR A 396 25.60 5.63 5.92
CA TYR A 396 24.97 5.45 4.60
C TYR A 396 24.05 6.62 4.19
N SER A 397 23.96 7.68 5.00
CA SER A 397 23.11 8.84 4.66
C SER A 397 23.72 9.66 3.50
N LYS A 398 22.90 9.98 2.48
CA LYS A 398 23.29 10.85 1.35
C LYS A 398 22.69 12.24 1.53
N LYS A 399 23.41 13.28 1.10
CA LYS A 399 22.86 14.65 0.97
C LYS A 399 21.74 14.67 -0.07
N ILE A 400 20.75 15.54 0.14
CA ILE A 400 19.59 15.68 -0.76
C ILE A 400 20.05 16.16 -2.14
N SER A 401 19.46 15.58 -3.20
CA SER A 401 19.74 15.99 -4.58
C SER A 401 18.87 17.19 -5.01
N ASN A 402 19.34 17.97 -5.99
CA ASN A 402 18.57 19.14 -6.49
C ASN A 402 17.18 18.77 -7.01
N LYS A 403 17.01 17.57 -7.59
CA LYS A 403 15.73 17.06 -8.08
C LYS A 403 14.70 16.84 -6.96
N GLU A 404 15.15 16.41 -5.78
CA GLU A 404 14.28 16.19 -4.62
C GLU A 404 13.82 17.49 -3.96
N LEU A 405 14.59 18.57 -4.14
CA LEU A 405 14.17 19.91 -3.73
C LEU A 405 13.10 20.48 -4.68
N GLU A 406 13.17 20.15 -5.97
CA GLU A 406 12.17 20.56 -6.98
C GLU A 406 10.83 19.81 -6.86
N GLU A 407 10.87 18.53 -6.44
CA GLU A 407 9.68 17.68 -6.23
C GLU A 407 9.11 17.76 -4.80
N GLY A 408 9.74 18.53 -3.91
CA GLY A 408 9.34 18.68 -2.53
C GLY A 408 8.01 19.43 -2.34
N ILE A 409 7.33 19.15 -1.24
CA ILE A 409 6.12 19.86 -0.82
C ILE A 409 6.40 20.68 0.45
N LEU A 410 5.72 21.80 0.59
CA LEU A 410 5.81 22.65 1.78
C LEU A 410 4.76 22.24 2.81
N VAL A 411 5.19 22.09 4.06
CA VAL A 411 4.34 21.89 5.23
C VAL A 411 4.74 22.87 6.33
N LYS A 412 3.91 23.01 7.37
CA LYS A 412 4.27 23.82 8.54
C LYS A 412 5.21 23.05 9.45
N ASP A 413 6.27 23.70 9.90
CA ASP A 413 7.11 23.21 10.99
C ASP A 413 6.44 23.47 12.35
N VAL A 414 7.04 22.93 13.41
CA VAL A 414 6.60 23.10 14.80
C VAL A 414 6.56 24.56 15.30
N TYR A 415 7.20 25.50 14.60
CA TYR A 415 7.19 26.93 14.89
C TYR A 415 6.21 27.72 14.00
N GLY A 416 5.52 27.06 13.07
CA GLY A 416 4.58 27.67 12.12
C GLY A 416 5.22 28.21 10.83
N ASN A 417 6.52 27.99 10.62
CA ASN A 417 7.22 28.35 9.38
C ASN A 417 6.99 27.29 8.31
N ASP A 418 7.21 27.64 7.04
CA ASP A 418 7.19 26.65 5.97
C ASP A 418 8.51 25.86 5.95
N VAL A 419 8.40 24.53 5.89
CA VAL A 419 9.51 23.60 5.76
C VAL A 419 9.26 22.62 4.61
N MET A 420 10.32 22.27 3.90
CA MET A 420 10.26 21.32 2.80
C MET A 420 10.21 19.88 3.32
N THR A 421 9.35 19.06 2.72
CA THR A 421 9.28 17.61 2.92
C THR A 421 9.05 16.92 1.57
N ASP A 422 9.17 15.60 1.51
CA ASP A 422 8.70 14.81 0.37
C ASP A 422 7.36 14.12 0.69
N MET A 423 6.75 13.52 -0.33
CA MET A 423 5.50 12.77 -0.21
C MET A 423 5.61 11.57 0.75
N SER A 424 6.79 10.95 0.86
CA SER A 424 6.99 9.79 1.73
C SER A 424 6.98 10.21 3.19
N PHE A 425 7.80 11.19 3.58
CA PHE A 425 7.82 11.79 4.92
C PHE A 425 6.47 12.38 5.30
N ASN A 426 5.78 13.04 4.36
CA ASN A 426 4.44 13.54 4.63
C ASN A 426 3.44 12.41 4.88
N LYS A 427 3.54 11.29 4.16
CA LYS A 427 2.71 10.11 4.44
C LYS A 427 3.02 9.51 5.82
N MET A 428 4.29 9.45 6.22
CA MET A 428 4.68 9.00 7.56
C MET A 428 4.11 9.92 8.65
N ARG A 429 4.07 11.24 8.39
CA ARG A 429 3.45 12.25 9.27
C ARG A 429 1.96 11.99 9.43
N GLU A 430 1.25 11.87 8.32
CA GLU A 430 -0.20 11.59 8.32
C GLU A 430 -0.54 10.28 9.04
N ASP A 431 0.27 9.23 8.89
CA ASP A 431 0.07 7.98 9.60
C ASP A 431 0.22 8.14 11.12
N LEU A 432 1.21 8.90 11.60
CA LEU A 432 1.34 9.23 13.02
C LEU A 432 0.12 9.99 13.53
N GLU A 433 -0.36 10.98 12.76
CA GLU A 433 -1.53 11.79 13.11
C GLU A 433 -2.79 10.94 13.28
N VAL A 434 -3.00 9.95 12.41
CA VAL A 434 -4.14 9.00 12.50
C VAL A 434 -4.08 8.21 13.82
N PHE A 435 -2.91 7.73 14.24
CA PHE A 435 -2.78 7.01 15.51
C PHE A 435 -2.97 7.95 16.71
N ILE A 436 -2.36 9.14 16.69
CA ILE A 436 -2.45 10.12 17.77
C ILE A 436 -3.90 10.58 17.98
N GLU A 437 -4.67 10.78 16.91
CA GLU A 437 -6.09 11.13 16.98
C GLU A 437 -6.90 10.05 17.72
N GLY A 438 -6.52 8.78 17.59
CA GLY A 438 -7.12 7.67 18.33
C GLY A 438 -6.69 7.58 19.81
N TYR A 439 -5.69 8.35 20.24
CA TYR A 439 -5.08 8.30 21.58
C TYR A 439 -5.39 9.55 22.42
N ALA A 440 -6.62 10.04 22.32
CA ALA A 440 -7.06 11.28 22.97
C ALA A 440 -6.95 11.27 24.51
N ASP A 441 -6.77 10.11 25.14
CA ASP A 441 -6.58 9.93 26.58
C ASP A 441 -5.10 9.93 27.01
N ARG A 442 -4.17 10.25 26.11
CA ARG A 442 -2.72 10.33 26.39
C ARG A 442 -2.12 11.64 25.91
N THR A 443 -1.10 12.09 26.62
CA THR A 443 -0.36 13.28 26.21
C THR A 443 0.78 12.88 25.26
N VAL A 444 0.68 13.30 24.00
CA VAL A 444 1.76 13.13 23.02
C VAL A 444 2.43 14.48 22.76
N MET A 445 3.72 14.56 23.08
CA MET A 445 4.53 15.76 22.89
C MET A 445 5.49 15.58 21.71
N ASN A 446 5.66 16.63 20.92
CA ASN A 446 6.69 16.69 19.90
C ASN A 446 7.77 17.67 20.36
N THR A 447 9.00 17.20 20.55
CA THR A 447 10.13 18.07 20.94
C THR A 447 11.11 18.30 19.79
N THR A 448 10.73 17.89 18.58
CA THR A 448 11.60 17.87 17.42
C THR A 448 11.74 19.27 16.83
N LYS A 449 12.89 19.91 17.07
CA LYS A 449 13.19 21.24 16.53
C LYS A 449 13.21 21.24 15.00
N PHE A 450 12.51 22.21 14.40
CA PHE A 450 12.43 22.41 12.94
C PHE A 450 11.89 21.20 12.16
N GLY A 451 11.22 20.26 12.85
CA GLY A 451 10.48 19.18 12.21
C GLY A 451 9.12 19.66 11.70
N ALA A 452 8.52 18.91 10.79
CA ALA A 452 7.13 19.10 10.40
C ALA A 452 6.22 19.01 11.64
N ASN A 453 5.22 19.88 11.70
CA ASN A 453 4.22 19.84 12.74
C ASN A 453 3.37 18.56 12.59
N ILE A 454 3.25 17.80 13.68
CA ILE A 454 2.44 16.57 13.72
C ILE A 454 1.16 16.91 14.47
N LYS A 455 0.03 16.93 13.76
CA LYS A 455 -1.30 17.20 14.31
C LYS A 455 -1.62 16.24 15.46
N GLY A 456 -2.22 16.77 16.52
CA GLY A 456 -2.53 16.04 17.75
C GLY A 456 -1.39 16.04 18.78
N THR A 457 -0.17 16.47 18.40
CA THR A 457 0.92 16.67 19.37
C THR A 457 0.94 18.07 19.97
N ILE A 458 1.54 18.19 21.15
CA ILE A 458 1.90 19.47 21.76
C ILE A 458 3.39 19.72 21.51
N PHE A 459 3.74 20.82 20.84
CA PHE A 459 5.15 21.20 20.68
C PHE A 459 5.69 21.89 21.93
N LYS A 460 6.79 21.36 22.47
CA LYS A 460 7.63 21.96 23.53
C LYS A 460 9.07 21.50 23.32
N GLU A 461 10.05 22.37 23.55
CA GLU A 461 11.46 21.92 23.47
C GLU A 461 11.76 20.83 24.51
N LEU A 462 12.73 19.96 24.23
CA LEU A 462 13.04 18.82 25.12
C LEU A 462 13.52 19.29 26.49
N GLU A 463 14.31 20.36 26.54
CA GLU A 463 14.77 20.96 27.80
C GLU A 463 13.59 21.45 28.66
N GLU A 464 12.66 22.19 28.06
CA GLU A 464 11.45 22.66 28.73
C GLU A 464 10.58 21.48 29.20
N THR A 465 10.41 20.49 28.33
CA THR A 465 9.65 19.26 28.63
C THR A 465 10.26 18.51 29.80
N THR A 466 11.59 18.40 29.84
CA THR A 466 12.33 17.76 30.94
C THR A 466 12.09 18.47 32.27
N ASN A 467 12.13 19.80 32.27
CA ASN A 467 11.97 20.58 33.49
C ASN A 467 10.52 20.59 34.02
N ILE A 468 9.52 20.47 33.15
CA ILE A 468 8.10 20.55 33.53
C ILE A 468 7.50 19.18 33.84
N TYR A 469 7.82 18.16 33.04
CA TYR A 469 7.10 16.87 33.05
C TYR A 469 7.90 15.69 33.55
N LEU A 470 9.23 15.80 33.67
CA LEU A 470 10.09 14.68 34.05
C LEU A 470 10.63 14.81 35.47
N HIS A 471 10.77 13.67 36.14
CA HIS A 471 11.27 13.58 37.51
C HIS A 471 12.38 12.53 37.58
N SER A 472 13.41 12.74 38.40
CA SER A 472 14.49 11.76 38.54
C SER A 472 14.01 10.44 39.15
N ASN A 473 14.69 9.34 38.79
CA ASN A 473 14.44 7.97 39.28
C ASN A 473 13.09 7.36 38.89
N THR A 474 12.51 7.75 37.76
CA THR A 474 11.32 7.11 37.19
C THR A 474 11.64 5.77 36.51
N VAL A 475 12.85 5.62 35.96
CA VAL A 475 13.28 4.40 35.27
C VAL A 475 13.76 3.34 36.27
N GLU A 476 13.14 2.17 36.22
CA GLU A 476 13.55 1.00 37.01
C GLU A 476 14.59 0.16 36.26
N LYS A 477 15.71 -0.17 36.92
CA LYS A 477 16.83 -0.94 36.33
C LYS A 477 16.42 -2.33 35.80
N ASP A 478 15.41 -2.93 36.41
CA ASP A 478 14.96 -4.29 36.11
C ASP A 478 13.69 -4.31 35.25
N ALA A 479 13.31 -3.17 34.66
CA ALA A 479 12.10 -3.02 33.86
C ALA A 479 11.98 -4.02 32.71
N PHE A 480 13.09 -4.52 32.20
CA PHE A 480 13.15 -5.52 31.14
C PHE A 480 13.60 -6.90 31.62
N LYS A 481 13.52 -7.24 32.90
CA LYS A 481 13.59 -8.65 33.32
C LYS A 481 12.22 -9.31 33.10
N SER A 482 12.14 -10.37 32.29
CA SER A 482 10.91 -11.12 32.04
C SER A 482 11.21 -12.55 31.61
N SER A 483 10.38 -13.46 32.09
CA SER A 483 10.32 -14.83 31.60
C SER A 483 9.71 -14.86 30.19
N PRO A 484 10.03 -15.88 29.37
CA PRO A 484 9.34 -16.14 28.12
C PRO A 484 7.81 -16.16 28.29
N THR A 485 7.08 -15.86 27.22
CA THR A 485 5.63 -15.97 27.24
C THR A 485 5.19 -17.42 27.34
N ASP A 486 4.19 -17.67 28.20
CA ASP A 486 3.65 -19.01 28.47
C ASP A 486 2.71 -19.46 27.34
N TYR A 487 3.32 -19.91 26.25
CA TYR A 487 2.63 -20.49 25.10
C TYR A 487 2.34 -21.99 25.29
N ASP A 488 1.17 -22.43 24.82
CA ASP A 488 0.77 -23.84 24.77
C ASP A 488 1.56 -24.56 23.65
N ILE A 489 2.64 -25.23 24.04
CA ILE A 489 3.50 -25.96 23.11
C ILE A 489 2.76 -27.17 22.52
N SER A 490 1.91 -27.84 23.29
CA SER A 490 1.10 -28.96 22.79
C SER A 490 0.12 -28.50 21.72
N TYR A 491 -0.49 -27.32 21.90
CA TYR A 491 -1.27 -26.68 20.84
C TYR A 491 -0.41 -26.41 19.60
N THR A 492 0.76 -25.79 19.76
CA THR A 492 1.68 -25.50 18.65
C THR A 492 2.02 -26.77 17.85
N ILE A 493 2.34 -27.87 18.53
CA ILE A 493 2.62 -29.18 17.92
C ILE A 493 1.38 -29.71 17.17
N SER A 494 0.19 -29.62 17.78
CA SER A 494 -1.05 -30.04 17.10
C SER A 494 -1.35 -29.22 15.84
N GLN A 495 -1.01 -27.91 15.84
CA GLN A 495 -1.18 -27.07 14.65
C GLN A 495 -0.21 -27.46 13.53
N PHE A 496 1.02 -27.93 13.84
CA PHE A 496 1.89 -28.51 12.82
C PHE A 496 1.29 -29.77 12.19
N GLU A 497 0.71 -30.67 12.99
CA GLU A 497 0.05 -31.88 12.47
C GLU A 497 -1.15 -31.53 11.57
N MET A 498 -1.97 -30.57 11.98
CA MET A 498 -3.10 -30.08 11.17
C MET A 498 -2.63 -29.39 9.89
N MET A 499 -1.52 -28.64 9.96
CA MET A 499 -0.97 -27.93 8.81
C MET A 499 -0.35 -28.89 7.78
N ASP A 500 0.23 -30.01 8.21
CA ASP A 500 0.72 -31.06 7.31
C ASP A 500 -0.44 -31.65 6.49
N ILE A 501 -1.57 -31.94 7.13
CA ILE A 501 -2.79 -32.39 6.45
C ILE A 501 -3.31 -31.30 5.50
N ALA A 502 -3.35 -30.04 5.95
CA ALA A 502 -3.79 -28.92 5.14
C ALA A 502 -2.90 -28.71 3.90
N TYR A 503 -1.59 -28.96 4.01
CA TYR A 503 -0.66 -28.93 2.87
C TYR A 503 -1.00 -30.00 1.83
N GLU A 504 -1.20 -31.25 2.25
CA GLU A 504 -1.58 -32.35 1.34
C GLU A 504 -2.93 -32.07 0.66
N ASP A 505 -3.92 -31.58 1.42
CA ASP A 505 -5.21 -31.16 0.89
C ASP A 505 -5.07 -30.02 -0.11
N ALA A 506 -4.19 -29.05 0.14
CA ALA A 506 -3.93 -27.94 -0.78
C ALA A 506 -3.36 -28.46 -2.11
N GLU A 507 -2.41 -29.40 -2.09
CA GLU A 507 -1.88 -30.01 -3.32
C GLU A 507 -2.98 -30.71 -4.12
N ALA A 508 -3.84 -31.50 -3.46
CA ALA A 508 -4.96 -32.17 -4.12
C ALA A 508 -5.97 -31.17 -4.71
N LEU A 509 -6.30 -30.10 -3.99
CA LEU A 509 -7.20 -29.04 -4.45
C LEU A 509 -6.63 -28.28 -5.66
N ILE A 510 -5.31 -28.08 -5.73
CA ILE A 510 -4.65 -27.44 -6.87
C ILE A 510 -4.73 -28.33 -8.11
N VAL A 511 -4.56 -29.65 -7.96
CA VAL A 511 -4.74 -30.59 -9.08
C VAL A 511 -6.19 -30.54 -9.58
N GLU A 512 -7.18 -30.54 -8.68
CA GLU A 512 -8.59 -30.36 -9.06
C GLU A 512 -8.80 -29.03 -9.82
N TYR A 513 -8.20 -27.95 -9.34
CA TYR A 513 -8.30 -26.62 -9.93
C TYR A 513 -7.70 -26.56 -11.35
N ASP A 514 -6.51 -27.12 -11.54
CA ASP A 514 -5.86 -27.22 -12.86
C ASP A 514 -6.67 -28.04 -13.85
N ASP A 515 -7.20 -29.18 -13.42
CA ASP A 515 -8.05 -30.02 -14.26
C ASP A 515 -9.29 -29.25 -14.73
N ILE A 516 -9.88 -28.43 -13.86
CA ILE A 516 -11.03 -27.58 -14.23
C ILE A 516 -10.60 -26.55 -15.29
N ILE A 517 -9.46 -25.87 -15.09
CA ILE A 517 -8.93 -24.90 -16.05
C ILE A 517 -8.63 -25.53 -17.41
N GLU A 518 -7.94 -26.68 -17.43
CA GLU A 518 -7.61 -27.39 -18.68
C GLU A 518 -8.87 -27.84 -19.42
N ASN A 519 -9.90 -28.26 -18.69
CA ASN A 519 -11.19 -28.59 -19.27
C ASN A 519 -11.87 -27.35 -19.90
N ILE A 520 -11.83 -26.20 -19.23
CA ILE A 520 -12.34 -24.94 -19.78
C ILE A 520 -11.55 -24.56 -21.04
N ARG A 521 -10.21 -24.63 -20.98
CA ARG A 521 -9.29 -24.34 -22.10
C ARG A 521 -9.58 -25.20 -23.33
N LYS A 522 -9.80 -26.51 -23.15
CA LYS A 522 -10.20 -27.44 -24.22
C LYS A 522 -11.56 -27.06 -24.82
N LYS A 523 -12.56 -26.76 -23.99
CA LYS A 523 -13.91 -26.37 -24.48
C LYS A 523 -13.89 -25.10 -25.33
N ILE A 524 -13.12 -24.10 -24.92
CA ILE A 524 -12.90 -22.87 -25.70
C ILE A 524 -12.23 -23.20 -27.04
N LYS A 525 -11.16 -24.00 -27.02
CA LYS A 525 -10.41 -24.39 -28.23
C LYS A 525 -11.29 -25.13 -29.25
N TYR A 526 -12.17 -26.02 -28.80
CA TYR A 526 -13.06 -26.81 -29.65
C TYR A 526 -14.43 -26.16 -29.90
N LYS A 527 -14.61 -24.89 -29.52
CA LYS A 527 -15.86 -24.13 -29.67
C LYS A 527 -17.11 -24.83 -29.09
N SER A 528 -16.95 -25.54 -27.97
CA SER A 528 -18.04 -26.26 -27.31
C SER A 528 -18.60 -25.47 -26.13
N LEU A 529 -19.85 -25.02 -26.25
CA LEU A 529 -20.54 -24.18 -25.25
C LEU A 529 -21.31 -24.99 -24.19
N SER A 530 -21.57 -26.28 -24.43
CA SER A 530 -22.36 -27.07 -23.49
C SER A 530 -21.66 -27.16 -22.14
N ASP A 531 -22.38 -26.86 -21.05
CA ASP A 531 -21.91 -26.93 -19.68
C ASP A 531 -20.65 -26.08 -19.35
N ILE A 532 -20.29 -25.06 -20.13
CA ILE A 532 -19.13 -24.20 -19.81
C ILE A 532 -19.37 -23.36 -18.55
N GLU A 533 -20.60 -22.85 -18.36
CA GLU A 533 -21.01 -22.11 -17.17
C GLU A 533 -20.91 -22.96 -15.89
N LYS A 534 -21.35 -24.23 -15.96
CA LYS A 534 -21.19 -25.18 -14.85
C LYS A 534 -19.72 -25.37 -14.46
N LYS A 535 -18.80 -25.27 -15.43
CA LYS A 535 -17.36 -25.35 -15.17
C LYS A 535 -16.83 -24.08 -14.49
N TYR A 536 -17.34 -22.90 -14.82
CA TYR A 536 -17.03 -21.67 -14.09
C TYR A 536 -17.49 -21.77 -12.63
N THR A 537 -18.73 -22.19 -12.40
CA THR A 537 -19.21 -22.43 -11.02
C THR A 537 -18.36 -23.47 -10.29
N LYS A 538 -17.86 -24.49 -11.00
CA LYS A 538 -16.94 -25.48 -10.39
C LYS A 538 -15.58 -24.85 -10.07
N LEU A 539 -15.06 -23.98 -10.93
CA LEU A 539 -13.81 -23.23 -10.70
C LEU A 539 -13.93 -22.32 -9.48
N ASP A 540 -15.02 -21.55 -9.37
CA ASP A 540 -15.29 -20.68 -8.22
C ASP A 540 -15.35 -21.50 -6.92
N LYS A 541 -16.08 -22.61 -6.92
CA LYS A 541 -16.12 -23.53 -5.76
C LYS A 541 -14.74 -24.10 -5.42
N SER A 542 -13.93 -24.41 -6.42
CA SER A 542 -12.57 -24.92 -6.21
C SER A 542 -11.66 -23.83 -5.62
N LEU A 543 -11.79 -22.58 -6.07
CA LEU A 543 -11.10 -21.44 -5.48
C LEU A 543 -11.54 -21.21 -4.02
N MET A 544 -12.85 -21.26 -3.72
CA MET A 544 -13.37 -21.14 -2.36
C MET A 544 -12.84 -22.24 -1.43
N LYS A 545 -12.70 -23.49 -1.92
CA LYS A 545 -12.07 -24.57 -1.13
C LYS A 545 -10.61 -24.25 -0.83
N LEU A 546 -9.85 -23.71 -1.80
CA LEU A 546 -8.48 -23.26 -1.56
C LEU A 546 -8.45 -22.12 -0.53
N GLU A 547 -9.35 -21.14 -0.62
CA GLU A 547 -9.44 -20.03 0.34
C GLU A 547 -9.74 -20.48 1.77
N GLN A 548 -10.45 -21.60 1.93
CA GLN A 548 -10.80 -22.21 3.21
C GLN A 548 -9.74 -23.17 3.74
N ASN A 549 -8.82 -23.64 2.90
CA ASN A 549 -7.73 -24.50 3.32
C ASN A 549 -6.72 -23.71 4.16
N ASP A 550 -6.33 -24.24 5.32
CA ASP A 550 -5.51 -23.52 6.28
C ASP A 550 -4.11 -23.18 5.74
N PHE A 551 -3.45 -24.10 5.03
CA PHE A 551 -2.15 -23.82 4.40
C PHE A 551 -2.24 -22.66 3.41
N PHE A 552 -3.28 -22.63 2.60
CA PHE A 552 -3.52 -21.54 1.66
C PHE A 552 -3.86 -20.23 2.36
N ARG A 553 -4.76 -20.27 3.34
CA ARG A 553 -5.26 -19.11 4.09
C ARG A 553 -4.16 -18.43 4.90
N ILE A 554 -3.28 -19.21 5.52
CA ILE A 554 -2.26 -18.73 6.45
C ILE A 554 -0.98 -18.33 5.73
N PHE A 555 -0.58 -19.08 4.69
CA PHE A 555 0.67 -18.79 3.96
C PHE A 555 0.39 -18.17 2.58
N ILE A 556 -0.37 -18.84 1.72
CA ILE A 556 -0.36 -18.54 0.28
C ILE A 556 -1.15 -17.30 -0.10
N LEU A 557 -2.33 -17.08 0.48
CA LEU A 557 -3.13 -15.88 0.22
C LEU A 557 -2.42 -14.62 0.71
N PRO A 558 -1.87 -14.55 1.95
CA PRO A 558 -1.08 -13.40 2.38
C PRO A 558 0.16 -13.15 1.50
N MET A 559 0.87 -14.22 1.09
CA MET A 559 2.00 -14.13 0.16
C MET A 559 1.61 -13.62 -1.24
N ASN A 560 0.33 -13.66 -1.59
CA ASN A 560 -0.20 -13.29 -2.91
C ASN A 560 -1.34 -12.27 -2.83
N ARG A 561 -1.44 -11.49 -1.75
CA ARG A 561 -2.59 -10.62 -1.47
C ARG A 561 -2.92 -9.64 -2.59
N VAL A 562 -1.90 -9.09 -3.26
CA VAL A 562 -2.10 -8.16 -4.39
C VAL A 562 -2.67 -8.89 -5.60
N GLN A 563 -2.08 -10.04 -5.96
CA GLN A 563 -2.53 -10.85 -7.09
C GLN A 563 -3.92 -11.44 -6.86
N TYR A 564 -4.21 -11.85 -5.63
CA TYR A 564 -5.52 -12.34 -5.21
C TYR A 564 -6.57 -11.23 -5.26
N LYS A 565 -6.27 -10.03 -4.74
CA LYS A 565 -7.16 -8.87 -4.87
C LYS A 565 -7.44 -8.54 -6.34
N LEU A 566 -6.41 -8.54 -7.19
CA LEU A 566 -6.56 -8.33 -8.64
C LEU A 566 -7.45 -9.40 -9.28
N LEU A 567 -7.36 -10.66 -8.84
CA LEU A 567 -8.22 -11.73 -9.31
C LEU A 567 -9.67 -11.50 -8.91
N VAL A 568 -9.93 -11.21 -7.63
CA VAL A 568 -11.27 -10.99 -7.07
C VAL A 568 -11.94 -9.78 -7.72
N ASP A 569 -11.25 -8.65 -7.82
CA ASP A 569 -11.79 -7.43 -8.42
C ASP A 569 -12.18 -7.66 -9.91
N GLN A 570 -11.49 -8.58 -10.60
CA GLN A 570 -11.77 -8.95 -11.99
C GLN A 570 -12.92 -9.94 -12.17
N ILE A 571 -13.30 -10.70 -11.13
CA ILE A 571 -14.46 -11.60 -11.20
C ILE A 571 -15.75 -10.82 -11.52
N ILE A 572 -15.85 -9.57 -11.02
CA ILE A 572 -16.95 -8.66 -11.34
C ILE A 572 -16.99 -8.38 -12.85
N ILE A 573 -15.84 -8.06 -13.46
CA ILE A 573 -15.72 -7.81 -14.90
C ILE A 573 -16.06 -9.08 -15.71
N LEU A 574 -15.58 -10.25 -15.26
CA LEU A 574 -15.83 -11.54 -15.91
C LEU A 574 -17.32 -11.93 -15.89
N ASN A 575 -18.06 -11.53 -14.86
CA ASN A 575 -19.49 -11.79 -14.77
C ASN A 575 -20.33 -10.94 -15.73
N LEU A 576 -19.78 -9.81 -16.20
CA LEU A 576 -20.42 -8.92 -17.17
C LEU A 576 -20.17 -9.33 -18.63
N GLU A 577 -19.16 -10.17 -18.90
CA GLU A 577 -18.87 -10.67 -20.24
C GLU A 577 -19.93 -11.68 -20.71
N LYS A 578 -20.54 -11.41 -21.87
CA LYS A 578 -21.64 -12.19 -22.44
C LYS A 578 -21.17 -13.18 -23.51
N ASP A 579 -20.02 -12.95 -24.16
CA ASP A 579 -19.43 -13.94 -25.05
C ASP A 579 -18.77 -15.05 -24.21
N PRO A 580 -19.31 -16.30 -24.23
CA PRO A 580 -18.75 -17.38 -23.43
C PRO A 580 -17.31 -17.76 -23.82
N PHE A 581 -16.89 -17.48 -25.06
CA PHE A 581 -15.52 -17.77 -25.50
C PHE A 581 -14.53 -16.73 -24.99
N GLU A 582 -14.87 -15.45 -25.08
CA GLU A 582 -14.04 -14.36 -24.52
C GLU A 582 -13.99 -14.46 -22.99
N LYS A 583 -15.14 -14.65 -22.34
CA LYS A 583 -15.22 -14.92 -20.89
C LYS A 583 -14.35 -16.09 -20.49
N GLY A 584 -14.46 -17.21 -21.21
CA GLY A 584 -13.66 -18.40 -20.95
C GLY A 584 -12.16 -18.14 -21.12
N SER A 585 -11.75 -17.42 -22.17
CA SER A 585 -10.34 -17.10 -22.42
C SER A 585 -9.77 -16.21 -21.31
N MET A 586 -10.52 -15.20 -20.89
CA MET A 586 -10.14 -14.31 -19.79
C MET A 586 -10.03 -15.05 -18.45
N ILE A 587 -11.00 -15.93 -18.15
CA ILE A 587 -10.97 -16.80 -16.96
C ILE A 587 -9.70 -17.66 -16.97
N VAL A 588 -9.47 -18.42 -18.05
CA VAL A 588 -8.31 -19.31 -18.16
C VAL A 588 -7.01 -18.54 -17.97
N ASN A 589 -6.82 -17.42 -18.68
CA ASN A 589 -5.59 -16.64 -18.58
C ASN A 589 -5.33 -16.13 -17.15
N ARG A 590 -6.35 -15.55 -16.49
CA ARG A 590 -6.20 -14.90 -15.19
C ARG A 590 -6.08 -15.92 -14.05
N PHE A 591 -6.96 -16.91 -14.02
CA PHE A 591 -6.98 -17.94 -12.98
C PHE A 591 -5.76 -18.87 -13.10
N SER A 592 -5.30 -19.21 -14.32
CA SER A 592 -4.04 -19.97 -14.51
C SER A 592 -2.84 -19.20 -13.97
N LYS A 593 -2.73 -17.90 -14.30
CA LYS A 593 -1.59 -17.09 -13.86
C LYS A 593 -1.55 -16.95 -12.34
N PHE A 594 -2.69 -16.78 -11.68
CA PHE A 594 -2.75 -16.73 -10.23
C PHE A 594 -2.28 -18.05 -9.61
N ILE A 595 -2.84 -19.18 -10.04
CA ILE A 595 -2.50 -20.48 -9.45
C ILE A 595 -1.05 -20.90 -9.73
N GLU A 596 -0.48 -20.53 -10.88
CA GLU A 596 0.94 -20.76 -11.18
C GLU A 596 1.87 -20.07 -10.17
N ILE A 597 1.54 -18.84 -9.78
CA ILE A 597 2.29 -18.11 -8.75
C ILE A 597 2.13 -18.82 -7.40
N CYS A 598 0.90 -19.18 -7.03
CA CYS A 598 0.63 -19.90 -5.78
C CYS A 598 1.41 -21.21 -5.68
N LYS A 599 1.48 -22.01 -6.76
CA LYS A 599 2.26 -23.27 -6.78
C LYS A 599 3.75 -23.05 -6.52
N ALA A 600 4.32 -22.01 -7.10
CA ALA A 600 5.73 -21.67 -6.87
C ALA A 600 5.96 -21.29 -5.40
N ASP A 601 5.03 -20.55 -4.82
CA ASP A 601 5.11 -20.12 -3.42
C ASP A 601 4.90 -21.28 -2.45
N ILE A 602 3.99 -22.22 -2.72
CA ILE A 602 3.77 -23.44 -1.93
C ILE A 602 5.06 -24.24 -1.79
N LYS A 603 5.73 -24.52 -2.92
CA LYS A 603 7.01 -25.25 -2.91
C LYS A 603 8.07 -24.54 -2.08
N THR A 604 8.11 -23.21 -2.17
CA THR A 604 9.13 -22.40 -1.47
C THR A 604 8.85 -22.34 0.03
N ILE A 605 7.62 -22.04 0.43
CA ILE A 605 7.26 -21.87 1.84
C ILE A 605 7.19 -23.20 2.58
N HIS A 606 6.79 -24.29 1.91
CA HIS A 606 6.76 -25.62 2.52
C HIS A 606 8.15 -26.08 2.99
N LEU A 607 9.21 -25.82 2.21
CA LEU A 607 10.59 -26.13 2.62
C LEU A 607 10.99 -25.38 3.90
N ILE A 608 10.61 -24.10 4.00
CA ILE A 608 10.89 -23.27 5.18
C ILE A 608 10.08 -23.76 6.38
N TYR A 609 8.82 -24.11 6.15
CA TYR A 609 7.91 -24.67 7.14
C TYR A 609 8.45 -25.97 7.74
N GLU A 610 8.89 -26.93 6.91
CA GLU A 610 9.46 -28.19 7.39
C GLU A 610 10.73 -27.95 8.23
N GLU A 611 11.61 -27.06 7.80
CA GLU A 611 12.82 -26.71 8.55
C GLU A 611 12.51 -26.14 9.94
N VAL A 612 11.54 -25.23 10.03
CA VAL A 612 11.10 -24.61 11.29
C VAL A 612 10.39 -25.64 12.18
N LYS A 613 9.47 -26.43 11.62
CA LYS A 613 8.77 -27.51 12.32
C LYS A 613 9.76 -28.50 12.93
N GLU A 614 10.72 -28.99 12.15
CA GLU A 614 11.75 -29.89 12.65
C GLU A 614 12.55 -29.28 13.80
N THR A 615 12.91 -28.00 13.69
CA THR A 615 13.69 -27.30 14.71
C THR A 615 12.92 -27.21 16.03
N ILE A 616 11.66 -26.80 15.98
CA ILE A 616 10.79 -26.70 17.17
C ILE A 616 10.54 -28.09 17.77
N LEU A 617 10.21 -29.10 16.96
CA LEU A 617 9.98 -30.46 17.44
C LEU A 617 11.23 -31.06 18.11
N LYS A 618 12.43 -30.87 17.54
CA LYS A 618 13.69 -31.34 18.14
C LYS A 618 13.95 -30.66 19.49
N LYS A 619 13.73 -29.35 19.56
CA LYS A 619 13.93 -28.55 20.77
C LYS A 619 13.03 -29.02 21.92
N HIS A 620 11.77 -29.33 21.64
CA HIS A 620 10.81 -29.72 22.68
C HIS A 620 10.82 -31.22 23.02
N LYS A 621 11.18 -32.11 22.09
CA LYS A 621 11.46 -33.53 22.43
C LYS A 621 12.68 -33.71 23.35
N SER A 622 13.61 -32.75 23.38
CA SER A 622 14.78 -32.80 24.26
C SER A 622 14.54 -32.29 25.68
N LYS A 623 13.36 -31.70 25.94
CA LYS A 623 12.96 -31.14 27.25
C LYS A 623 12.02 -32.07 28.04
N GLU A 624 11.45 -33.08 27.38
CA GLU A 624 10.73 -34.22 27.99
C GLU A 624 11.71 -35.35 28.32
#